data_AF-A0A929PG35-F1
#
_entry.id   AF-A0A929PG35-F1
#
_cell.length_a   1.000
_cell.length_b   1.000
_cell.length_c   1.000
_cell.angle_alpha   90.00
_cell.angle_beta   90.00
_cell.angle_gamma   90.00
#
_symmetry.space_group_name_H-M   'P 1'
#
loop_
_entity.id
_entity.type
_entity.pdbx_description
1 polymer ?
#
loop_
_entity_poly.entity_id
_entity_poly.type
_entity_poly.pdbx_seq_one_letter_code
_entity_poly.pdbx_strand_id
1 'polypeptide(L)'
;MEDAKSKLPAPVQAVFEAENNIRRLAASSNASYEEMEKYAVLAGLAPNNNSEYPSGTWALHPDGYYIRYIPKAYSITRVQIYVPQELIDKAGKDPIIYDAPYGIACPANVGSQRLAQTNEPLEPDYTKKLTTICNP
;
A
#
# COMPACT_ATOMS: atom_id res chain seq x y z
N MET A 1 35.66 11.24 4.49
CA MET A 1 34.59 10.61 3.68
C MET A 1 34.31 11.42 2.39
N GLU A 2 34.48 12.74 2.42
CA GLU A 2 34.35 13.61 1.22
C GLU A 2 35.35 13.28 0.09
N ASP A 3 36.62 12.97 0.43
CA ASP A 3 37.65 12.63 -0.57
C ASP A 3 37.41 11.33 -1.33
N ALA A 4 36.63 10.40 -0.77
CA ALA A 4 36.26 9.16 -1.44
C ALA A 4 35.04 9.37 -2.36
N LYS A 5 34.16 10.31 -1.99
CA LYS A 5 32.92 10.61 -2.69
C LYS A 5 33.17 11.35 -4.00
N SER A 6 34.11 12.30 -4.02
CA SER A 6 34.49 13.05 -5.23
C SER A 6 35.10 12.19 -6.34
N LYS A 7 35.56 10.98 -6.01
CA LYS A 7 36.15 10.02 -6.96
C LYS A 7 35.12 9.08 -7.60
N LEU A 8 33.87 9.11 -7.17
CA LEU A 8 32.81 8.24 -7.70
C LEU A 8 32.14 8.85 -8.94
N PRO A 9 31.55 8.06 -9.85
CA PRO A 9 30.71 8.59 -10.92
C PRO A 9 29.51 9.37 -10.37
N ALA A 10 29.12 10.46 -11.05
CA ALA A 10 28.03 11.35 -10.60
C ALA A 10 26.72 10.62 -10.20
N PRO A 11 26.25 9.58 -10.92
CA PRO A 11 25.04 8.84 -10.51
C PRO A 11 25.22 8.14 -9.16
N VAL A 12 26.41 7.62 -8.87
CA VAL A 12 26.73 6.93 -7.62
C VAL A 12 26.84 7.94 -6.48
N GLN A 13 27.41 9.12 -6.72
CA GLN A 13 27.45 10.21 -5.75
C GLN A 13 26.03 10.64 -5.32
N ALA A 14 25.11 10.78 -6.27
CA ALA A 14 23.73 11.15 -6.02
C ALA A 14 22.99 10.12 -5.12
N VAL A 15 23.21 8.82 -5.37
CA VAL A 15 22.64 7.75 -4.53
C VAL A 15 23.18 7.80 -3.10
N PHE A 16 24.51 7.98 -2.93
CA PHE A 16 25.12 8.10 -1.60
C PHE A 16 24.64 9.35 -0.84
N GLU A 17 24.37 10.45 -1.53
CA GLU A 17 23.80 11.65 -0.91
C GLU A 17 22.38 11.42 -0.44
N ALA A 18 21.54 10.84 -1.30
CA ALA A 18 20.17 10.51 -0.97
C ALA A 18 20.08 9.57 0.23
N GLU A 19 20.91 8.53 0.27
CA GLU A 19 20.99 7.59 1.38
C GLU A 19 21.37 8.29 2.70
N ASN A 20 22.42 9.12 2.68
CA ASN A 20 22.84 9.87 3.87
C ASN A 20 21.76 10.83 4.36
N ASN A 21 21.02 11.47 3.44
CA ASN A 21 19.89 12.33 3.77
C ASN A 21 18.74 11.53 4.39
N ILE A 22 18.38 10.36 3.85
CA ILE A 22 17.36 9.47 4.41
C ILE A 22 17.76 9.01 5.82
N ARG A 23 19.00 8.52 6.02
CA ARG A 23 19.49 8.09 7.34
C ARG A 23 19.40 9.23 8.37
N ARG A 24 19.74 10.46 7.97
CA ARG A 24 19.64 11.64 8.85
C ARG A 24 18.18 11.95 9.21
N LEU A 25 17.26 11.89 8.24
CA LEU A 25 15.84 12.13 8.48
C LEU A 25 15.22 11.03 9.36
N ALA A 26 15.52 9.76 9.09
CA ALA A 26 15.05 8.63 9.89
C ALA A 26 15.58 8.66 11.34
N ALA A 27 16.78 9.21 11.56
CA ALA A 27 17.34 9.41 12.89
C ALA A 27 16.78 10.65 13.61
N SER A 28 16.06 11.53 12.91
CA SER A 28 15.47 12.73 13.48
C SER A 28 14.05 12.46 13.96
N SER A 29 13.65 13.00 15.12
CA SER A 29 12.31 12.74 15.67
C SER A 29 11.18 13.56 15.03
N ASN A 30 11.49 14.44 14.08
CA ASN A 30 10.55 15.41 13.52
C ASN A 30 10.50 15.43 11.99
N ALA A 31 11.12 14.44 11.31
CA ALA A 31 11.01 14.33 9.87
C ALA A 31 9.63 13.81 9.45
N SER A 32 9.03 14.50 8.48
CA SER A 32 7.78 14.07 7.83
C SER A 32 8.03 12.97 6.78
N TYR A 33 6.99 12.21 6.47
CA TYR A 33 7.02 11.21 5.40
C TYR A 33 7.28 11.85 4.03
N GLU A 34 6.74 13.04 3.79
CA GLU A 34 6.96 13.83 2.59
C GLU A 34 8.43 14.25 2.42
N GLU A 35 9.12 14.57 3.52
CA GLU A 35 10.55 14.90 3.49
C GLU A 35 11.41 13.68 3.18
N MET A 36 11.04 12.50 3.69
CA MET A 36 11.72 11.25 3.38
C MET A 36 11.52 10.83 1.91
N GLU A 37 10.30 11.00 1.37
CA GLU A 37 9.97 10.66 -0.01
C GLU A 37 10.83 11.41 -1.04
N LYS A 38 11.13 12.70 -0.79
CA LYS A 38 11.99 13.53 -1.66
C LYS A 38 13.34 12.88 -1.95
N TYR A 39 13.91 12.17 -0.98
CA TYR A 39 15.21 11.52 -1.12
C TYR A 39 15.09 10.04 -1.52
N ALA A 40 13.96 9.39 -1.20
CA ALA A 40 13.73 7.98 -1.54
C ALA A 40 13.33 7.76 -3.01
N VAL A 41 12.65 8.73 -3.63
CA VAL A 41 12.10 8.63 -4.99
C VAL A 41 12.81 9.59 -5.93
N LEU A 42 14.12 9.40 -6.12
CA LEU A 42 14.99 10.32 -6.89
C LEU A 42 14.63 10.41 -8.38
N ALA A 43 14.19 9.30 -8.97
CA ALA A 43 13.90 9.19 -10.40
C ALA A 43 12.40 9.31 -10.73
N GLY A 44 11.56 9.64 -9.75
CA GLY A 44 10.10 9.60 -9.88
C GLY A 44 9.53 8.18 -9.79
N LEU A 45 8.24 8.05 -10.11
CA LEU A 45 7.54 6.76 -10.05
C LEU A 45 8.14 5.79 -11.07
N ALA A 46 8.61 4.63 -10.58
CA ALA A 46 9.04 3.54 -11.44
C ALA A 46 7.92 3.21 -12.46
N PRO A 47 8.24 3.10 -13.76
CA PRO A 47 7.25 2.76 -14.78
C PRO A 47 6.62 1.42 -14.44
N ASN A 48 5.31 1.31 -14.64
CA ASN A 48 4.63 0.04 -14.46
C ASN A 48 5.03 -0.89 -15.61
N ASN A 49 5.88 -1.87 -15.32
CA ASN A 49 6.34 -2.86 -16.30
C ASN A 49 5.48 -4.13 -16.32
N ASN A 50 4.47 -4.24 -15.45
CA ASN A 50 3.59 -5.40 -15.39
C ASN A 50 2.11 -5.00 -15.34
N SER A 51 1.37 -5.27 -16.42
CA SER A 51 -0.07 -5.05 -16.52
C SER A 51 -0.92 -6.04 -15.72
N GLU A 52 -0.35 -7.16 -15.26
CA GLU A 52 -1.04 -8.20 -14.47
C GLU A 52 -1.46 -7.70 -13.08
N TYR A 53 -0.82 -6.62 -12.59
CA TYR A 53 -1.09 -6.04 -11.27
C TYR A 53 -1.63 -4.61 -11.40
N PRO A 54 -2.90 -4.44 -11.83
CA PRO A 54 -3.51 -3.12 -11.93
C PRO A 54 -3.72 -2.49 -10.54
N SER A 55 -3.50 -1.18 -10.47
CA SER A 55 -3.76 -0.39 -9.27
C SER A 55 -5.26 -0.30 -8.97
N GLY A 56 -5.62 -0.25 -7.69
CA GLY A 56 -7.02 -0.06 -7.27
C GLY A 56 -7.94 -1.25 -7.59
N THR A 57 -7.37 -2.45 -7.71
CA THR A 57 -8.11 -3.70 -7.87
C THR A 57 -9.01 -3.94 -6.66
N TRP A 58 -10.26 -4.32 -6.90
CA TRP A 58 -11.18 -4.73 -5.85
C TRP A 58 -10.87 -6.14 -5.39
N ALA A 59 -10.71 -6.31 -4.09
CA ALA A 59 -10.60 -7.62 -3.44
C ALA A 59 -11.91 -7.91 -2.68
N LEU A 60 -12.35 -9.16 -2.73
CA LEU A 60 -13.44 -9.64 -1.88
C LEU A 60 -12.86 -9.97 -0.49
N HIS A 61 -13.36 -9.27 0.53
CA HIS A 61 -13.02 -9.53 1.92
C HIS A 61 -13.76 -10.79 2.41
N PRO A 62 -13.17 -11.61 3.31
CA PRO A 62 -13.83 -12.81 3.84
C PRO A 62 -15.22 -12.58 4.44
N ASP A 63 -15.42 -11.44 5.12
CA ASP A 63 -16.74 -11.03 5.65
C ASP A 63 -17.76 -10.61 4.57
N GLY A 64 -17.43 -10.71 3.28
CA GLY A 64 -18.38 -10.58 2.16
C GLY A 64 -18.48 -9.18 1.53
N TYR A 65 -17.74 -8.18 2.02
CA TYR A 65 -17.70 -6.86 1.37
C TYR A 65 -16.51 -6.74 0.40
N TYR A 66 -16.53 -5.73 -0.47
CA TYR A 66 -15.42 -5.45 -1.39
C TYR A 66 -14.58 -4.30 -0.87
N ILE A 67 -13.26 -4.42 -0.99
CA ILE A 67 -12.31 -3.40 -0.55
C ILE A 67 -11.22 -3.17 -1.59
N ARG A 68 -10.77 -1.91 -1.70
CA ARG A 68 -9.57 -1.56 -2.47
C ARG A 68 -8.79 -0.43 -1.83
N TYR A 69 -7.49 -0.42 -2.13
CA TYR A 69 -6.53 0.55 -1.60
C TYR A 69 -5.92 1.36 -2.73
N ILE A 70 -5.89 2.68 -2.55
CA ILE A 70 -5.32 3.63 -3.49
C ILE A 70 -4.30 4.48 -2.73
N PRO A 71 -3.04 4.03 -2.63
CA PRO A 71 -1.99 4.78 -1.96
C PRO A 71 -1.65 6.04 -2.77
N LYS A 72 -1.43 7.14 -2.06
CA LYS A 72 -0.96 8.42 -2.59
C LYS A 72 0.23 8.85 -1.72
N ALA A 73 1.43 8.74 -2.27
CA ALA A 73 2.68 8.96 -1.53
C ALA A 73 2.79 8.04 -0.31
N TYR A 74 3.71 8.34 0.61
CA TYR A 74 3.90 7.58 1.85
C TYR A 74 2.86 7.90 2.93
N SER A 75 2.22 9.06 2.89
CA SER A 75 1.42 9.57 4.01
C SER A 75 -0.09 9.29 3.91
N ILE A 76 -0.62 9.04 2.71
CA ILE A 76 -2.08 8.96 2.52
C ILE A 76 -2.44 7.71 1.72
N THR A 77 -3.29 6.85 2.28
CA THR A 77 -3.94 5.77 1.53
C THR A 77 -5.44 5.97 1.54
N ARG A 78 -6.04 6.08 0.35
CA ARG A 78 -7.49 6.10 0.22
C ARG A 78 -8.01 4.66 0.19
N VAL A 79 -8.82 4.31 1.18
CA VAL A 79 -9.52 3.04 1.24
C VAL A 79 -10.95 3.25 0.74
N GLN A 80 -11.41 2.37 -0.14
CA GLN A 80 -12.80 2.36 -0.58
C GLN A 80 -13.40 1.00 -0.27
N ILE A 81 -14.57 1.03 0.35
CA ILE A 81 -15.29 -0.17 0.81
C ILE A 81 -16.68 -0.12 0.18
N TYR A 82 -17.05 -1.21 -0.49
CA TYR A 82 -18.39 -1.41 -1.01
C TYR A 82 -19.04 -2.58 -0.27
N VAL A 83 -20.14 -2.29 0.42
CA VAL A 83 -20.91 -3.26 1.18
C VAL A 83 -22.18 -3.60 0.39
N PRO A 84 -22.33 -4.83 -0.12
CA PRO A 84 -23.54 -5.21 -0.85
C PRO A 84 -24.78 -5.19 0.04
N GLN A 85 -25.93 -4.79 -0.52
CA GLN A 85 -27.19 -4.69 0.25
C GLN A 85 -27.57 -6.03 0.90
N GLU A 86 -27.41 -7.15 0.19
CA GLU A 86 -27.68 -8.49 0.73
C GLU A 86 -26.87 -8.81 1.98
N LEU A 87 -25.64 -8.31 2.06
CA LEU A 87 -24.79 -8.50 3.23
C LEU A 87 -25.32 -7.69 4.42
N ILE A 88 -25.79 -6.46 4.17
CA ILE A 88 -26.44 -5.62 5.18
C ILE A 88 -27.71 -6.31 5.71
N ASP A 89 -28.53 -6.85 4.80
CA ASP A 89 -29.78 -7.52 5.14
C ASP A 89 -29.53 -8.80 5.97
N LYS A 90 -28.49 -9.58 5.62
CA LYS A 90 -28.08 -10.79 6.36
C LYS A 90 -27.46 -10.47 7.72
N ALA A 91 -26.66 -9.41 7.79
CA ALA A 91 -26.01 -9.00 9.03
C ALA A 91 -27.06 -8.53 10.05
N GLY A 92 -28.15 -7.90 9.60
CA GLY A 92 -29.27 -7.53 10.45
C GLY A 92 -28.86 -6.55 11.55
N LYS A 93 -28.65 -7.08 12.77
CA LYS A 93 -28.16 -6.30 13.93
C LYS A 93 -26.66 -6.43 14.17
N ASP A 94 -26.02 -7.43 13.58
CA ASP A 94 -24.59 -7.67 13.75
C ASP A 94 -23.80 -6.67 12.88
N PRO A 95 -22.85 -5.91 13.45
CA PRO A 95 -22.09 -4.93 12.69
C PRO A 95 -21.10 -5.61 11.72
N ILE A 96 -20.95 -5.02 10.53
CA ILE A 96 -19.83 -5.32 9.62
C ILE A 96 -18.68 -4.40 10.02
N ILE A 97 -17.56 -4.98 10.44
CA ILE A 97 -16.43 -4.23 11.02
C ILE A 97 -15.31 -4.11 9.99
N TYR A 98 -14.82 -2.89 9.80
CA TYR A 98 -13.58 -2.62 9.10
C TYR A 98 -12.53 -2.17 10.11
N ASP A 99 -11.48 -2.97 10.28
CA ASP A 99 -10.34 -2.66 11.15
C ASP A 99 -9.11 -2.38 10.29
N ALA A 100 -8.73 -1.10 10.16
CA ALA A 100 -7.61 -0.69 9.31
C ALA A 100 -6.24 -1.20 9.79
N PRO A 101 -5.92 -1.18 11.11
CA PRO A 101 -4.69 -1.77 11.65
C PRO A 101 -4.41 -3.24 11.33
N TYR A 102 -5.44 -4.05 11.06
CA TYR A 102 -5.27 -5.48 10.74
C TYR A 102 -4.87 -5.74 9.28
N GLY A 103 -4.75 -4.68 8.47
CA GLY A 103 -4.31 -4.77 7.09
C GLY A 103 -2.86 -5.25 6.96
N ILE A 104 -2.63 -6.20 6.06
CA ILE A 104 -1.31 -6.68 5.67
C ILE A 104 -0.95 -6.12 4.30
N ALA A 105 0.23 -5.50 4.20
CA ALA A 105 0.82 -5.06 2.94
C ALA A 105 1.91 -6.05 2.48
N CYS A 106 1.72 -6.66 1.32
CA CYS A 106 2.66 -7.60 0.70
C CYS A 106 3.22 -7.03 -0.61
N PRO A 107 4.48 -7.30 -0.99
CA PRO A 107 4.98 -6.94 -2.31
C PRO A 107 4.16 -7.60 -3.42
N ALA A 108 3.56 -6.79 -4.30
CA ALA A 108 2.82 -7.27 -5.47
C ALA A 108 3.71 -7.32 -6.72
N ASN A 109 4.59 -6.33 -6.86
CA ASN A 109 5.59 -6.29 -7.92
C ASN A 109 6.89 -5.72 -7.35
N VAL A 110 7.84 -6.63 -7.09
CA VAL A 110 9.17 -6.31 -6.55
C VAL A 110 10.01 -5.45 -7.50
N GLY A 111 9.77 -5.51 -8.81
CA GLY A 111 10.48 -4.73 -9.83
C GLY A 111 9.99 -3.30 -10.00
N SER A 112 8.83 -2.95 -9.45
CA SER A 112 8.23 -1.60 -9.54
C SER A 112 7.87 -0.97 -8.20
N GLN A 113 8.35 -1.56 -7.09
CA GLN A 113 8.04 -1.09 -5.72
C GLN A 113 6.52 -0.93 -5.49
N ARG A 114 5.72 -1.90 -5.97
CA ARG A 114 4.26 -1.87 -5.77
C ARG A 114 3.88 -2.85 -4.66
N LEU A 115 3.08 -2.36 -3.73
CA LEU A 115 2.50 -3.14 -2.63
C LEU A 115 1.06 -3.50 -2.97
N ALA A 116 0.67 -4.75 -2.71
CA ALA A 116 -0.71 -5.15 -2.53
C ALA A 116 -1.07 -5.02 -1.06
N GLN A 117 -2.25 -4.48 -0.78
CA GLN A 117 -2.80 -4.44 0.57
C GLN A 117 -4.04 -5.32 0.61
N THR A 118 -4.14 -6.12 1.66
CA THR A 118 -5.32 -6.90 2.01
C THR A 118 -5.64 -6.66 3.48
N ASN A 119 -6.90 -6.76 3.86
CA ASN A 119 -7.31 -6.72 5.26
C ASN A 119 -7.99 -8.03 5.61
N GLU A 120 -7.25 -9.12 5.59
CA GLU A 120 -7.82 -10.40 6.00
C GLU A 120 -7.93 -10.44 7.54
N PRO A 121 -9.12 -10.70 8.11
CA PRO A 121 -9.28 -10.76 9.56
C PRO A 121 -8.60 -12.01 10.12
N LEU A 122 -8.21 -11.96 11.40
CA LEU A 122 -7.57 -13.08 12.10
C LEU A 122 -8.50 -14.32 12.19
N GLU A 123 -9.81 -14.09 12.34
CA GLU A 123 -10.85 -15.12 12.45
C GLU A 123 -11.95 -14.85 11.42
N PRO A 124 -11.74 -15.20 10.13
CA PRO A 124 -12.70 -14.91 9.06
C PRO A 124 -13.99 -15.73 9.20
N ASP A 125 -15.14 -15.06 9.12
CA ASP A 125 -16.45 -15.71 9.08
C ASP A 125 -16.86 -16.05 7.64
N TYR A 126 -16.44 -17.22 7.17
CA TYR A 126 -16.79 -17.72 5.84
C TYR A 126 -18.27 -18.11 5.68
N THR A 127 -19.12 -17.97 6.70
CA THR A 127 -20.57 -18.19 6.55
C THR A 127 -21.28 -16.98 5.94
N LYS A 128 -20.69 -15.77 6.05
CA LYS A 128 -21.19 -14.51 5.46
C LYS A 128 -20.87 -14.38 3.97
N LYS A 129 -21.16 -15.42 3.18
CA LYS A 129 -20.95 -15.37 1.72
C LYS A 129 -22.03 -14.55 1.03
N LEU A 130 -21.60 -13.71 0.09
CA LEU A 130 -22.48 -13.20 -0.95
C LEU A 130 -23.01 -14.40 -1.74
N THR A 131 -24.33 -14.54 -1.75
CA THR A 131 -25.02 -15.63 -2.45
C THR A 131 -25.19 -15.30 -3.93
N THR A 132 -25.17 -14.01 -4.26
CA THR A 132 -25.19 -13.55 -5.64
C THR A 132 -23.79 -13.64 -6.22
N ILE A 133 -23.58 -14.67 -7.03
CA ILE A 133 -22.43 -14.76 -7.94
C ILE A 133 -22.48 -13.50 -8.81
N CYS A 134 -21.41 -12.71 -8.83
CA CYS A 134 -21.26 -11.66 -9.83
C CYS A 134 -21.38 -12.31 -11.20
N ASN A 135 -22.54 -12.17 -11.84
CA ASN A 135 -22.70 -12.59 -13.22
C ASN A 135 -21.85 -11.61 -14.05
N PRO A 136 -20.84 -12.11 -14.80
CA PRO A 136 -19.97 -11.26 -15.61
C PRO A 136 -20.73 -10.51 -16.70
#